data_AF-A0A8S1CMH5-F1
#
_entry.id   AF-A0A8S1CMH5-F1
#
_cell.length_a   1.000
_cell.length_b   1.000
_cell.length_c   1.000
_cell.angle_alpha   90.00
_cell.angle_beta   90.00
_cell.angle_gamma   90.00
#
_symmetry.space_group_name_H-M   'P 1'
#
loop_
_entity.id
_entity.type
_entity.pdbx_description
1 polymer ?
#
loop_
_entity_poly.entity_id
_entity_poly.type
_entity_poly.pdbx_seq_one_letter_code
_entity_poly.pdbx_strand_id
1 'polypeptide(L)'
;MADYHSKTCLRFVEYDGNQTDYISIQGGNTGCWSGVGRLGGKQTVNLQPPNCLRRFGVIIHELMHTVGFYHEQSRIDRNDYVTINWENVDITKFHNFLTMPNSYAYGVDYDYGSVMHYTEDSFSNNGNNTLTLSLLEYQ
;
A
#
# COMPACT_ATOMS: atom_id res chain seq x y z
N MET A 1 2.20 5.48 -14.66
CA MET A 1 3.34 6.42 -14.75
C MET A 1 2.91 7.85 -15.06
N ALA A 2 2.11 8.11 -16.10
CA ALA A 2 1.67 9.47 -16.45
C ALA A 2 0.98 10.21 -15.27
N ASP A 3 0.19 9.50 -14.46
CA ASP A 3 -0.42 10.05 -13.25
C ASP A 3 0.60 10.55 -12.23
N TYR A 4 1.68 9.83 -11.99
CA TYR A 4 2.76 10.32 -11.13
C TYR A 4 3.44 11.54 -11.74
N HIS A 5 3.74 11.51 -13.04
CA HIS A 5 4.42 12.62 -13.70
C HIS A 5 3.59 13.92 -13.67
N SER A 6 2.25 13.81 -13.73
CA SER A 6 1.34 14.96 -13.73
C SER A 6 0.94 15.44 -12.34
N LYS A 7 0.85 14.55 -11.35
CA LYS A 7 0.37 14.89 -10.00
C LYS A 7 1.47 15.08 -8.96
N THR A 8 2.70 14.67 -9.27
CA THR A 8 3.83 14.77 -8.33
C THR A 8 5.10 15.25 -9.03
N CYS A 9 6.14 15.53 -8.26
CA CYS A 9 7.48 15.81 -8.79
C CYS A 9 8.24 14.56 -9.24
N LEU A 10 7.71 13.36 -8.99
CA LEU A 10 8.41 12.10 -9.29
C LEU A 10 8.44 11.82 -10.79
N ARG A 11 9.58 11.28 -11.26
CA ARG A 11 9.79 10.91 -12.65
C ARG A 11 10.31 9.49 -12.74
N PHE A 12 9.44 8.59 -13.19
CA PHE A 12 9.85 7.27 -13.67
C PHE A 12 10.54 7.43 -15.03
N VAL A 13 11.78 6.97 -15.10
CA VAL A 13 12.62 6.96 -16.31
C VAL A 13 12.97 5.51 -16.64
N GLU A 14 13.14 5.21 -17.92
CA GLU A 14 13.57 3.88 -18.34
C GLU A 14 15.01 3.63 -17.86
N TYR A 15 15.25 2.40 -17.39
CA TYR A 15 16.57 1.98 -16.94
C TYR A 15 17.51 1.86 -18.15
N ASP A 16 18.62 2.59 -18.15
CA ASP A 16 19.57 2.64 -19.26
C ASP A 16 20.78 1.71 -19.08
N GLY A 17 20.84 0.98 -17.96
CA GLY A 17 21.96 0.11 -17.61
C GLY A 17 22.97 0.72 -16.62
N ASN A 18 22.85 2.02 -16.28
CA ASN A 18 23.85 2.73 -15.49
C ASN A 18 23.43 2.99 -14.03
N GLN A 19 22.13 3.05 -13.74
CA GLN A 19 21.67 3.31 -12.37
C GLN A 19 21.93 2.09 -11.47
N THR A 20 22.57 2.29 -10.32
CA THR A 20 22.79 1.19 -9.36
C THR A 20 21.48 0.68 -8.76
N ASP A 21 20.53 1.61 -8.55
CA ASP A 21 19.28 1.37 -7.84
C ASP A 21 18.12 1.62 -8.80
N TYR A 22 17.31 0.60 -9.03
CA TYR A 22 16.20 0.68 -9.97
C TYR A 22 15.10 -0.32 -9.60
N ILE A 23 13.88 -0.01 -10.04
CA ILE A 23 12.75 -0.93 -9.94
C ILE A 23 12.69 -1.82 -11.19
N SER A 24 12.39 -3.10 -11.00
CA SER A 24 12.13 -4.06 -12.07
C SER A 24 10.68 -4.52 -11.97
N ILE A 25 9.85 -4.04 -12.89
CA ILE A 25 8.42 -4.40 -12.94
C ILE A 25 8.27 -5.72 -13.68
N GLN A 26 7.60 -6.70 -13.06
CA GLN A 26 7.39 -8.03 -13.62
C GLN A 26 5.98 -8.56 -13.30
N GLY A 27 5.60 -9.68 -13.92
CA GLY A 27 4.26 -10.28 -13.77
C GLY A 27 4.27 -11.72 -13.26
N GLY A 28 5.01 -12.01 -12.19
CA GLY A 28 5.06 -13.34 -11.57
C GLY A 28 3.74 -13.74 -10.89
N ASN A 29 3.49 -15.04 -10.74
CA ASN A 29 2.26 -15.59 -10.14
C ASN A 29 2.27 -15.59 -8.59
N THR A 30 2.58 -14.45 -7.99
CA THR A 30 2.72 -14.28 -6.53
C THR A 30 1.94 -13.07 -5.99
N GLY A 31 0.95 -12.57 -6.74
CA GLY A 31 0.11 -11.44 -6.35
C GLY A 31 0.67 -10.07 -6.73
N CYS A 32 0.18 -9.03 -6.06
CA CYS A 32 0.64 -7.65 -6.22
C CYS A 32 1.49 -7.31 -5.01
N TRP A 33 2.73 -6.87 -5.21
CA TRP A 33 3.60 -6.46 -4.12
C TRP A 33 4.79 -5.63 -4.58
N SER A 34 5.32 -4.85 -3.65
CA SER A 34 6.50 -4.02 -3.81
C SER A 34 7.21 -3.82 -2.46
N GLY A 35 8.51 -3.52 -2.51
CA GLY A 35 9.25 -3.04 -1.33
C GLY A 35 8.92 -1.58 -1.00
N VAL A 36 8.98 -1.22 0.28
CA VAL A 36 8.75 0.17 0.72
C VAL A 36 10.04 0.97 0.64
N GLY A 37 10.03 2.01 -0.20
CA GLY A 37 11.15 2.92 -0.41
C GLY A 37 12.25 2.35 -1.30
N ARG A 38 13.38 3.07 -1.34
CA ARG A 38 14.59 2.68 -2.06
C ARG A 38 15.43 1.74 -1.20
N LEU A 39 15.45 0.46 -1.57
CA LEU A 39 16.14 -0.59 -0.80
C LEU A 39 17.61 -0.77 -1.19
N GLY A 40 18.01 -0.20 -2.34
CA GLY A 40 19.34 -0.39 -2.94
C GLY A 40 19.37 -1.52 -3.96
N GLY A 41 20.15 -1.36 -5.03
CA GLY A 41 20.23 -2.35 -6.10
C GLY A 41 18.93 -2.50 -6.91
N LYS A 42 18.81 -3.63 -7.61
CA LYS A 42 17.57 -4.04 -8.27
C LYS A 42 16.52 -4.42 -7.22
N GLN A 43 15.39 -3.71 -7.19
CA GLN A 43 14.21 -4.11 -6.40
C GLN A 43 13.04 -4.46 -7.32
N THR A 44 12.32 -5.53 -6.99
CA THR A 44 11.22 -6.01 -7.82
C THR A 44 9.89 -5.37 -7.43
N VAL A 45 9.09 -5.02 -8.43
CA VAL A 45 7.65 -4.72 -8.30
C VAL A 45 6.89 -5.80 -9.05
N ASN A 46 6.05 -6.58 -8.38
CA ASN A 46 5.29 -7.64 -9.01
C ASN A 46 3.85 -7.20 -9.24
N LEU A 47 3.42 -7.23 -10.50
CA LEU A 47 2.06 -6.93 -10.93
C LEU A 47 1.52 -8.14 -11.71
N GLN A 48 1.05 -9.17 -10.98
CA GLN A 48 0.50 -10.39 -11.58
C GLN A 48 -0.68 -10.11 -12.52
N PRO A 49 -0.58 -10.47 -13.82
CA PRO A 49 -1.71 -10.43 -14.74
C PRO A 49 -2.67 -11.63 -14.52
N PRO A 50 -3.99 -11.47 -14.75
CA PRO A 50 -4.65 -10.20 -15.03
C PRO A 50 -4.94 -9.39 -13.76
N ASN A 51 -4.88 -10.00 -12.58
CA ASN A 51 -5.46 -9.47 -11.34
C ASN A 51 -4.95 -8.08 -10.95
N CYS A 52 -3.63 -7.88 -10.89
CA CYS A 52 -3.03 -6.60 -10.51
C CYS A 52 -3.18 -5.51 -11.59
N LEU A 53 -3.52 -5.90 -12.83
CA LEU A 53 -3.66 -4.99 -13.97
C LEU A 53 -5.12 -4.62 -14.26
N ARG A 54 -6.08 -5.25 -13.57
CA ARG A 54 -7.52 -4.96 -13.74
C ARG A 54 -7.94 -3.62 -13.17
N ARG A 55 -7.28 -3.16 -12.11
CA ARG A 55 -7.60 -1.92 -11.40
C ARG A 55 -6.40 -1.00 -11.43
N PHE A 56 -6.58 0.18 -12.03
CA PHE A 56 -5.52 1.19 -12.12
C PHE A 56 -4.94 1.56 -10.74
N GLY A 57 -5.79 1.63 -9.71
CA GLY A 57 -5.38 1.93 -8.34
C GLY A 57 -4.35 0.94 -7.78
N VAL A 58 -4.38 -0.34 -8.15
CA VAL A 58 -3.40 -1.34 -7.69
C VAL A 58 -2.00 -1.00 -8.23
N ILE A 59 -1.90 -0.58 -9.48
CA ILE A 59 -0.61 -0.18 -10.07
C ILE A 59 -0.06 1.06 -9.35
N ILE A 60 -0.93 2.03 -9.03
CA ILE A 60 -0.54 3.22 -8.27
C ILE A 60 -0.08 2.82 -6.86
N HIS A 61 -0.82 1.95 -6.18
CA HIS A 61 -0.49 1.43 -4.84
C HIS A 61 0.92 0.83 -4.79
N GLU A 62 1.23 -0.13 -5.67
CA GLU A 62 2.53 -0.81 -5.65
C GLU A 62 3.70 0.13 -5.98
N LEU A 63 3.47 1.11 -6.86
CA LEU A 63 4.46 2.14 -7.13
C LEU A 63 4.61 3.10 -5.96
N MET A 64 3.54 3.43 -5.23
CA MET A 64 3.59 4.28 -4.05
C MET A 64 4.39 3.65 -2.91
N HIS A 65 4.34 2.33 -2.77
CA HIS A 65 5.28 1.60 -1.91
C HIS A 65 6.73 1.87 -2.31
N THR A 66 7.11 1.79 -3.60
CA THR A 66 8.51 2.07 -4.02
C THR A 66 8.97 3.49 -3.68
N VAL A 67 8.04 4.44 -3.63
CA VAL A 67 8.32 5.83 -3.22
C VAL A 67 8.66 5.92 -1.74
N GLY A 68 8.07 5.06 -0.90
CA GLY A 68 8.34 5.01 0.54
C GLY A 68 7.11 5.06 1.43
N PHE A 69 5.91 4.94 0.87
CA PHE A 69 4.68 5.00 1.66
C PHE A 69 4.31 3.62 2.20
N TYR A 70 4.02 3.57 3.50
CA TYR A 70 3.33 2.44 4.12
C TYR A 70 1.83 2.53 3.88
N HIS A 71 1.10 1.50 4.31
CA HIS A 71 -0.35 1.53 4.29
C HIS A 71 -0.92 2.60 5.23
N GLU A 72 -2.07 3.17 4.85
CA GLU A 72 -2.78 4.18 5.65
C GLU A 72 -3.22 3.59 7.00
N GLN A 73 -3.76 2.36 7.01
CA GLN A 73 -4.12 1.66 8.25
C GLN A 73 -2.93 1.19 9.08
N SER A 74 -1.69 1.40 8.62
CA SER A 74 -0.47 1.16 9.40
C SER A 74 0.10 2.45 10.01
N ARG A 75 -0.59 3.59 9.88
CA ARG A 75 -0.23 4.83 10.60
C ARG A 75 -0.21 4.62 12.11
N ILE A 76 0.66 5.35 12.80
CA ILE A 76 0.78 5.28 14.26
C ILE A 76 -0.48 5.78 14.98
N ASP A 77 -1.23 6.70 14.35
CA ASP A 77 -2.47 7.28 14.84
C ASP A 77 -3.72 6.53 14.35
N ARG A 78 -3.56 5.42 13.61
CA ARG A 78 -4.69 4.74 12.96
C ARG A 78 -5.79 4.29 13.92
N ASN A 79 -5.48 4.04 15.20
CA ASN A 79 -6.48 3.61 16.19
C ASN A 79 -7.49 4.72 16.54
N ASP A 80 -7.22 5.99 16.20
CA ASP A 80 -8.18 7.08 16.36
C ASP A 80 -9.25 7.06 15.25
N TYR A 81 -8.96 6.39 14.12
CA TYR A 81 -9.76 6.41 12.89
C TYR A 81 -10.36 5.04 12.54
N VAL A 82 -9.68 3.94 12.87
CA VAL A 82 -10.14 2.58 12.56
C VAL A 82 -9.91 1.62 13.72
N THR A 83 -10.80 0.64 13.83
CA THR A 83 -10.65 -0.51 14.74
C THR A 83 -10.33 -1.76 13.93
N ILE A 84 -9.34 -2.54 14.39
CA ILE A 84 -9.03 -3.86 13.82
C ILE A 84 -9.83 -4.93 14.56
N ASN A 85 -10.68 -5.66 13.84
CA ASN A 85 -11.47 -6.78 14.37
C ASN A 85 -10.63 -8.07 14.28
N TRP A 86 -9.69 -8.24 15.21
CA TRP A 86 -8.68 -9.31 15.18
C TRP A 86 -9.26 -10.71 15.06
N GLU A 87 -10.46 -10.95 15.58
CA GLU A 87 -11.19 -12.22 15.47
C GLU A 87 -11.57 -12.59 14.03
N ASN A 88 -11.76 -11.59 13.16
CA ASN A 88 -12.08 -11.79 11.75
C ASN A 88 -10.82 -11.90 10.88
N VAL A 89 -9.65 -11.52 11.39
CA VAL A 89 -8.39 -11.56 10.62
C VAL A 89 -7.84 -12.98 10.56
N ASP A 90 -7.34 -13.42 9.41
CA ASP A 90 -6.51 -14.63 9.31
C ASP A 90 -5.26 -14.47 10.20
N ILE A 91 -5.07 -15.37 11.17
CA ILE A 91 -3.96 -15.32 12.12
C ILE A 91 -2.59 -15.25 11.45
N THR A 92 -2.43 -15.85 10.26
CA THR A 92 -1.18 -15.80 9.48
C THR A 92 -0.90 -14.41 8.89
N LYS A 93 -1.88 -13.50 8.93
CA LYS A 93 -1.86 -12.15 8.35
C LYS A 93 -1.90 -11.02 9.38
N PHE A 94 -1.86 -11.33 10.67
CA PHE A 94 -1.89 -10.31 11.75
C PHE A 94 -0.82 -9.23 11.58
N HIS A 95 0.36 -9.61 11.11
CA HIS A 95 1.47 -8.68 10.86
C HIS A 95 1.12 -7.56 9.87
N ASN A 96 0.17 -7.78 8.94
CA ASN A 96 -0.28 -6.78 7.97
C ASN A 96 -1.09 -5.63 8.60
N PHE A 97 -1.55 -5.81 9.83
CA PHE A 97 -2.30 -4.81 10.60
C PHE A 97 -1.46 -4.19 11.71
N LEU A 98 -0.15 -4.40 11.74
CA LEU A 98 0.70 -3.69 12.70
C LEU A 98 0.93 -2.24 12.27
N THR A 99 1.08 -1.37 13.26
CA THR A 99 1.50 0.03 13.06
C THR A 99 2.98 0.08 12.71
N MET A 100 3.37 0.97 11.81
CA MET A 100 4.78 1.15 11.43
C MET A 100 5.41 2.31 12.22
N PRO A 101 6.54 2.14 12.92
CA PRO A 101 7.13 3.20 13.76
C PRO A 101 7.52 4.50 13.03
N ASN A 102 7.53 4.51 11.69
CA ASN A 102 7.87 5.64 10.84
C ASN A 102 6.75 6.00 9.84
N SER A 103 5.50 5.59 10.07
CA SER A 103 4.36 6.02 9.27
C SER A 103 3.86 7.40 9.75
N TYR A 104 4.66 8.42 9.44
CA TYR A 104 4.33 9.81 9.76
C TYR A 104 3.16 10.30 8.90
N ALA A 105 2.29 11.11 9.50
CA ALA A 105 1.18 11.78 8.82
C ALA A 105 1.64 12.84 7.81
N TYR A 106 2.90 13.29 7.90
CA TYR A 106 3.45 14.41 7.12
C TYR A 106 2.58 15.69 7.16
N GLY A 107 1.82 15.88 8.23
CA GLY A 107 0.90 17.01 8.39
C GLY A 107 -0.43 16.87 7.63
N VAL A 108 -0.79 15.65 7.22
CA VAL A 108 -2.04 15.33 6.51
C VAL A 108 -2.91 14.43 7.39
N ASP A 109 -4.21 14.71 7.40
CA ASP A 109 -5.20 13.93 8.13
C ASP A 109 -5.29 12.49 7.59
N TYR A 110 -5.98 11.62 8.33
CA TYR A 110 -6.20 10.25 7.92
C TYR A 110 -7.18 10.19 6.74
N ASP A 111 -6.80 9.50 5.65
CA ASP A 111 -7.63 9.42 4.45
C ASP A 111 -8.18 8.00 4.23
N TYR A 112 -9.45 7.80 4.60
CA TYR A 112 -10.17 6.55 4.36
C TYR A 112 -10.28 6.17 2.88
N GLY A 113 -10.19 7.15 1.97
CA GLY A 113 -10.19 6.97 0.52
C GLY A 113 -8.80 6.80 -0.09
N SER A 114 -7.75 6.80 0.73
CA SER A 114 -6.36 6.68 0.28
C SER A 114 -6.17 5.39 -0.52
N VAL A 115 -5.43 5.48 -1.62
CA VAL A 115 -5.02 4.29 -2.41
C VAL A 115 -4.16 3.35 -1.57
N MET A 116 -3.60 3.82 -0.46
CA MET A 116 -2.79 3.04 0.49
C MET A 116 -3.62 2.42 1.64
N HIS A 117 -4.93 2.66 1.69
CA HIS A 117 -5.81 2.10 2.70
C HIS A 117 -6.35 0.73 2.25
N TYR A 118 -6.36 -0.25 3.15
CA TYR A 118 -7.01 -1.54 2.90
C TYR A 118 -8.54 -1.46 2.85
N THR A 119 -9.17 -2.38 2.12
CA THR A 119 -10.64 -2.54 2.20
C THR A 119 -11.04 -3.18 3.52
N GLU A 120 -12.30 -2.97 3.93
CA GLU A 120 -12.84 -3.43 5.21
C GLU A 120 -12.73 -4.94 5.44
N ASP A 121 -12.71 -5.74 4.37
CA ASP A 121 -12.69 -7.21 4.37
C ASP A 121 -11.29 -7.81 4.13
N SER A 122 -10.26 -6.98 4.05
CA SER A 122 -8.89 -7.42 3.75
C SER A 122 -8.42 -8.49 4.73
N PHE A 123 -7.91 -9.62 4.22
CA PHE A 123 -7.42 -10.76 5.01
C PHE A 123 -8.45 -11.37 5.98
N SER A 124 -9.74 -11.26 5.67
CA SER A 124 -10.79 -11.91 6.45
C SER A 124 -10.71 -13.44 6.39
N ASN A 125 -10.92 -14.10 7.53
CA ASN A 125 -10.97 -15.57 7.65
C ASN A 125 -12.40 -16.13 7.57
N ASN A 126 -13.41 -15.26 7.69
CA ASN A 126 -14.81 -15.65 7.84
C ASN A 126 -15.76 -14.81 6.97
N GLY A 127 -15.25 -13.91 6.15
CA GLY A 127 -16.02 -13.02 5.27
C GLY A 127 -16.57 -11.77 5.96
N ASN A 128 -16.34 -11.60 7.27
CA ASN A 128 -16.69 -10.37 7.99
C ASN A 128 -15.57 -9.33 7.89
N ASN A 129 -15.90 -8.08 8.18
CA ASN A 129 -14.96 -6.96 8.17
C ASN A 129 -13.83 -7.16 9.20
N THR A 130 -12.60 -7.00 8.75
CA THR A 130 -11.38 -6.93 9.58
C THR A 130 -11.05 -5.51 10.02
N LEU A 131 -11.55 -4.50 9.30
CA LEU A 131 -11.40 -3.08 9.58
C LEU A 131 -12.80 -2.43 9.73
N THR A 132 -13.02 -1.73 10.85
CA THR A 132 -14.23 -0.92 11.08
C THR A 132 -13.83 0.56 11.18
N LEU A 133 -14.51 1.43 10.44
CA LEU A 133 -14.28 2.87 10.49
C LEU A 133 -14.87 3.48 11.78
N SER A 134 -14.09 4.29 12.50
CA SER A 134 -14.54 5.05 13.65
C SER A 134 -15.35 6.25 13.17
N LEU A 135 -16.68 6.14 13.22
CA LEU A 135 -17.62 7.15 12.72
C LEU A 135 -17.67 8.46 13.53
N LEU A 136 -16.62 8.81 14.28
CA LEU A 136 -16.61 10.03 15.11
C LEU A 136 -16.60 11.33 14.29
N GLU A 137 -16.43 11.27 12.96
CA GLU A 137 -16.42 12.45 12.09
C GLU A 137 -17.61 12.55 11.11
N TYR A 138 -18.62 11.68 11.23
CA TYR A 138 -19.84 11.74 10.40
C TYR A 138 -21.09 12.21 11.19
N GLN A 139 -20.92 12.88 12.34
CA GLN A 139 -21.99 13.58 13.05
C GLN A 139 -21.70 15.08 13.21
#